data_AF-A0A4Z0F8J9-F1
#
_entry.id   AF-A0A4Z0F8J9-F1
#
_cell.length_a   1.000
_cell.length_b   1.000
_cell.length_c   1.000
_cell.angle_alpha   90.00
_cell.angle_beta   90.00
_cell.angle_gamma   90.00
#
_symmetry.space_group_name_H-M   'P 1'
#
loop_
_entity.id
_entity.type
_entity.pdbx_description
1 polymer ?
#
loop_
_entity_poly.entity_id
_entity_poly.type
_entity_poly.pdbx_seq_one_letter_code
_entity_poly.pdbx_strand_id
1 'polypeptide(L)'
;MNQESLTGLAGPNGAGEPACRYFVSYTGVRLPLRLVNPIEAAALSNRNTFIRAYFDDRDTLLGFDKLVYGEVELAHRYAYHPSGALRRADIVMLDEDAVTLHFDESGAPTGD
;
A
#
# COMPACT_ATOMS: atom_id res chain seq x y z
N MET A 1 9.78 -26.77 -29.39
CA MET A 1 8.79 -26.57 -28.32
C MET A 1 9.48 -26.74 -26.97
N ASN A 2 9.74 -25.62 -26.29
CA ASN A 2 9.30 -25.33 -24.92
C ASN A 2 10.09 -24.14 -24.35
N GLN A 3 9.51 -22.97 -24.61
CA GLN A 3 9.26 -21.87 -23.66
C GLN A 3 10.45 -21.25 -22.90
N GLU A 4 11.06 -20.31 -23.60
CA GLU A 4 11.49 -18.95 -23.21
C GLU A 4 11.29 -18.52 -21.73
N SER A 5 12.43 -18.27 -21.10
CA SER A 5 12.84 -17.00 -20.46
C SER A 5 11.88 -16.26 -19.54
N LEU A 6 12.21 -16.22 -18.25
CA LEU A 6 12.19 -14.98 -17.44
C LEU A 6 13.43 -14.96 -16.52
N THR A 7 14.53 -14.44 -17.08
CA THR A 7 15.66 -13.90 -16.32
C THR A 7 15.23 -12.56 -15.73
N GLY A 8 15.50 -12.30 -14.44
CA GLY A 8 15.21 -10.99 -13.86
C GLY A 8 15.66 -10.82 -12.43
N LEU A 9 16.99 -10.81 -12.24
CA LEU A 9 17.76 -10.20 -11.16
C LEU A 9 16.99 -9.27 -10.19
N ALA A 10 17.04 -9.57 -8.90
CA ALA A 10 17.01 -8.55 -7.84
C ALA A 10 18.17 -8.79 -6.86
N GLY A 11 19.38 -8.59 -7.37
CA GLY A 11 20.52 -8.17 -6.55
C GLY A 11 20.41 -6.67 -6.23
N PRO A 12 21.17 -6.18 -5.24
CA PRO A 12 20.78 -5.04 -4.42
C PRO A 12 20.88 -3.69 -5.15
N ASN A 13 19.82 -2.89 -5.05
CA ASN A 13 19.72 -1.49 -5.49
C ASN A 13 19.85 -1.25 -7.00
N GLY A 14 18.72 -1.28 -7.71
CA GLY A 14 18.57 -0.77 -9.09
C GLY A 14 17.39 0.20 -9.17
N ALA A 15 17.69 1.48 -9.34
CA ALA A 15 16.82 2.59 -9.75
C ALA A 15 15.29 2.38 -9.77
N GLY A 16 14.59 3.00 -8.82
CA GLY A 16 13.19 3.41 -8.97
C GLY A 16 12.13 2.59 -8.25
N GLU A 17 12.49 1.70 -7.31
CA GLU A 17 11.48 1.21 -6.37
C GLU A 17 10.97 2.41 -5.56
N PRO A 18 9.65 2.70 -5.56
CA PRO A 18 9.11 3.78 -4.74
C PRO A 18 9.53 3.51 -3.30
N ALA A 19 9.94 4.57 -2.59
CA ALA A 19 10.47 4.47 -1.23
C ALA A 19 9.46 3.75 -0.33
N CYS A 20 9.60 2.44 -0.20
CA CYS A 20 8.68 1.62 0.56
C CYS A 20 9.13 1.60 2.02
N ARG A 21 8.19 1.85 2.92
CA ARG A 21 8.42 1.87 4.37
C ARG A 21 7.59 0.77 5.00
N TYR A 22 8.12 0.16 6.06
CA TYR A 22 7.44 -0.94 6.73
C TYR A 22 6.89 -0.52 8.08
N PHE A 23 5.75 -1.07 8.45
CA PHE A 23 5.05 -0.76 9.70
C PHE A 23 4.49 -2.03 10.31
N VAL A 24 4.27 -2.02 11.63
CA VAL A 24 3.62 -3.16 12.30
C VAL A 24 2.10 -3.15 12.07
N SER A 25 1.48 -1.98 12.06
CA SER A 25 0.01 -1.86 12.01
C SER A 25 -0.45 -0.50 11.47
N TYR A 26 -1.76 -0.33 11.33
CA TYR A 26 -2.43 0.92 11.02
C TYR A 26 -3.43 1.28 12.13
N THR A 27 -3.89 2.53 12.14
CA THR A 27 -4.90 3.04 13.06
C THR A 27 -5.79 4.09 12.38
N GLY A 28 -6.92 4.37 13.01
CA GLY A 28 -7.93 5.30 12.51
C GLY A 28 -9.08 4.62 11.78
N VAL A 29 -10.15 5.39 11.61
CA VAL A 29 -11.37 5.00 10.87
C VAL A 29 -11.61 5.87 9.64
N ARG A 30 -10.76 6.90 9.44
CA ARG A 30 -10.83 7.83 8.30
C ARG A 30 -9.68 7.50 7.34
N LEU A 31 -9.97 7.61 6.05
CA LEU A 31 -8.98 7.39 5.00
C LEU A 31 -8.25 8.71 4.67
N PRO A 32 -6.98 8.64 4.23
CA PRO A 32 -6.12 7.44 4.22
C PRO A 32 -5.79 6.96 5.65
N LEU A 33 -5.60 5.64 5.82
CA LEU A 33 -5.29 5.08 7.15
C LEU A 33 -3.91 5.54 7.62
N ARG A 34 -3.77 5.73 8.93
CA ARG A 34 -2.47 6.12 9.53
C ARG A 34 -1.67 4.87 9.88
N LEU A 35 -0.48 4.74 9.30
CA LEU A 35 0.44 3.66 9.62
C LEU A 35 1.25 3.96 10.89
N VAL A 36 1.46 2.96 11.73
CA VAL A 36 2.07 3.11 13.05
C VAL A 36 3.11 2.03 13.32
N ASN A 37 4.04 2.35 14.23
CA ASN A 37 5.17 1.50 14.62
C ASN A 37 6.02 1.15 13.40
N PRO A 38 6.78 2.11 12.85
CA PRO A 38 7.69 1.85 11.74
C PRO A 38 8.72 0.79 12.12
N ILE A 39 9.11 -0.04 11.16
CA ILE A 39 10.11 -1.09 11.33
C ILE A 39 11.08 -1.11 10.15
N GLU A 40 12.31 -1.49 10.43
CA GLU A 40 13.34 -1.70 9.41
C GLU A 40 13.09 -2.99 8.63
N ALA A 41 13.51 -3.03 7.37
CA ALA A 41 13.38 -4.21 6.51
C ALA A 41 14.03 -5.47 7.13
N ALA A 42 15.14 -5.30 7.86
CA ALA A 42 15.83 -6.39 8.56
C ALA A 42 15.00 -7.05 9.67
N ALA A 43 13.98 -6.36 10.20
CA ALA A 43 13.10 -6.89 11.24
C ALA A 43 11.93 -7.73 10.67
N LEU A 44 11.75 -7.78 9.36
CA LEU A 44 10.64 -8.48 8.70
C LEU A 44 10.75 -10.00 8.81
N SER A 45 11.97 -10.56 8.74
CA SER A 45 12.19 -12.01 8.76
C SER A 45 11.71 -12.72 10.04
N ASN A 46 11.49 -11.97 11.12
CA ASN A 46 11.00 -12.49 12.40
C ASN A 46 9.50 -12.24 12.61
N ARG A 47 8.77 -11.85 11.56
CA ARG A 47 7.36 -11.43 11.66
C ARG A 47 6.50 -12.18 10.67
N ASN A 48 5.40 -12.70 11.21
CA ASN A 48 4.34 -13.27 10.39
C ASN A 48 3.50 -12.17 9.73
N THR A 49 3.43 -10.97 10.33
CA THR A 49 2.59 -9.88 9.84
C THR A 49 3.32 -8.55 9.86
N PHE A 50 3.21 -7.81 8.77
CA PHE A 50 3.69 -6.44 8.64
C PHE A 50 2.95 -5.71 7.52
N ILE A 51 3.09 -4.39 7.47
CA ILE A 51 2.58 -3.54 6.42
C ILE A 51 3.75 -3.06 5.56
N ARG A 52 3.63 -3.19 4.25
CA ARG A 52 4.50 -2.55 3.25
C ARG A 52 3.75 -1.36 2.65
N ALA A 53 4.27 -0.16 2.83
CA ALA A 53 3.60 1.08 2.43
C ALA A 53 4.38 1.83 1.37
N TYR A 54 3.65 2.49 0.48
CA TYR A 54 4.18 3.20 -0.68
C TYR A 54 3.89 4.68 -0.53
N PHE A 55 4.92 5.50 -0.72
CA PHE A 55 4.83 6.95 -0.62
C PHE A 55 5.28 7.59 -1.93
N ASP A 56 4.77 8.78 -2.23
CA ASP A 56 5.31 9.63 -3.29
C ASP A 56 6.55 10.41 -2.82
N ASP A 57 7.14 11.21 -3.72
CA ASP A 57 8.31 12.05 -3.42
C ASP A 57 8.04 13.14 -2.37
N ARG A 58 6.78 13.35 -1.98
CA ARG A 58 6.32 14.32 -0.97
C ARG A 58 5.96 13.65 0.36
N ASP A 59 6.29 12.37 0.54
CA ASP A 59 5.93 11.54 1.71
C ASP A 59 4.39 11.39 1.88
N THR A 60 3.62 11.49 0.79
CA THR A 60 2.18 11.23 0.78
C THR A 60 1.92 9.73 0.60
N LEU A 61 1.11 9.13 1.48
CA LEU A 61 0.79 7.70 1.41
C LEU A 61 -0.05 7.39 0.16
N LEU A 62 0.53 6.69 -0.81
CA LEU A 62 -0.15 6.22 -2.02
C LEU A 62 -0.93 4.91 -1.78
N GLY A 63 -0.61 4.19 -0.72
CA GLY A 63 -1.26 2.93 -0.38
C GLY A 63 -0.38 2.01 0.43
N PHE A 64 -0.90 0.85 0.80
CA PHE A 64 -0.15 -0.17 1.52
C PHE A 64 -0.70 -1.58 1.25
N ASP A 65 0.14 -2.57 1.51
CA ASP A 65 -0.23 -3.99 1.60
C ASP A 65 0.01 -4.45 3.03
N LYS A 66 -0.96 -5.13 3.65
CA LYS A 66 -0.78 -5.90 4.87
C LYS A 66 -0.44 -7.33 4.46
N LEU A 67 0.78 -7.74 4.76
CA LEU A 67 1.23 -9.10 4.51
C LEU A 67 1.03 -9.96 5.76
N VAL A 68 0.50 -11.16 5.59
CA VAL A 68 0.33 -12.17 6.63
C VAL A 68 0.87 -13.49 6.08
N TYR A 69 1.92 -14.02 6.72
CA TYR A 69 2.67 -15.19 6.26
C TYR A 69 3.16 -15.10 4.79
N GLY A 70 3.45 -13.88 4.32
CA GLY A 70 3.93 -13.62 2.95
C GLY A 70 2.82 -13.33 1.92
N GLU A 71 1.56 -13.59 2.27
CA GLU A 71 0.40 -13.31 1.42
C GLU A 71 -0.18 -11.93 1.72
N VAL A 72 -0.75 -11.26 0.70
CA VAL A 72 -1.42 -9.96 0.89
C VAL A 72 -2.85 -10.20 1.36
N GLU A 73 -3.15 -9.87 2.61
CA GLU A 73 -4.51 -10.00 3.15
C GLU A 73 -5.36 -8.75 2.99
N LEU A 74 -4.73 -7.58 2.92
CA LEU A 74 -5.41 -6.31 2.75
C LEU A 74 -4.52 -5.38 1.93
N ALA A 75 -5.07 -4.78 0.89
CA ALA A 75 -4.41 -3.77 0.07
C ALA A 75 -5.28 -2.52 -0.01
N HIS A 76 -4.66 -1.36 0.24
CA HIS A 76 -5.24 -0.06 -0.07
C HIS A 76 -4.44 0.62 -1.18
N ARG A 77 -5.14 1.28 -2.11
CA ARG A 77 -4.54 2.23 -3.07
C ARG A 77 -5.30 3.55 -2.99
N TYR A 78 -4.56 4.64 -2.94
CA TYR A 78 -5.09 5.98 -2.79
C TYR A 78 -4.72 6.83 -3.99
N ALA A 79 -5.71 7.56 -4.50
CA ALA A 79 -5.48 8.65 -5.43
C ALA A 79 -5.97 9.95 -4.80
N TYR A 80 -5.26 11.04 -5.10
CA TYR A 80 -5.52 12.35 -4.53
C TYR A 80 -5.91 13.35 -5.64
N HIS A 81 -6.71 14.34 -5.26
CA HIS A 81 -6.95 15.53 -6.07
C HIS A 81 -5.68 16.40 -6.11
N PRO A 82 -5.55 17.34 -7.07
CA PRO A 82 -4.43 18.28 -7.11
C PRO A 82 -4.27 19.10 -5.81
N SER A 83 -5.36 19.28 -5.05
CA SER A 83 -5.36 19.93 -3.74
C SER A 83 -4.69 19.13 -2.62
N GLY A 84 -4.43 17.83 -2.84
CA GLY A 84 -3.99 16.88 -1.81
C GLY A 84 -5.12 16.22 -1.04
N ALA A 85 -6.39 16.57 -1.29
CA ALA A 85 -7.53 15.85 -0.75
C ALA A 85 -7.61 14.43 -1.35
N LEU A 86 -8.05 13.45 -0.55
CA LEU A 86 -8.30 12.10 -1.07
C LEU A 86 -9.38 12.18 -2.14
N ARG A 87 -9.15 11.52 -3.28
CA ARG A 87 -10.09 11.43 -4.42
C ARG A 87 -10.71 10.05 -4.53
N ARG A 88 -9.90 9.02 -4.30
CA ARG A 88 -10.30 7.62 -4.44
C ARG A 88 -9.53 6.75 -3.47
N ALA A 89 -10.21 5.75 -2.92
CA ALA A 89 -9.59 4.63 -2.22
C ALA A 89 -10.09 3.31 -2.79
N ASP A 90 -9.16 2.50 -3.30
CA ASP A 90 -9.42 1.12 -3.70
C ASP A 90 -8.95 0.20 -2.57
N ILE A 91 -9.85 -0.67 -2.10
CA ILE A 91 -9.62 -1.56 -0.97
C ILE A 91 -9.89 -2.98 -1.44
N VAL A 92 -8.90 -3.85 -1.30
CA VAL A 92 -9.00 -5.28 -1.59
C VAL A 92 -8.67 -6.03 -0.33
N MET A 93 -9.57 -6.91 0.10
CA MET A 93 -9.34 -7.84 1.20
C MET A 93 -9.34 -9.26 0.63
N LEU A 94 -8.53 -10.14 1.19
CA LEU A 94 -8.54 -11.55 0.82
C LEU A 94 -9.95 -12.11 1.05
N ASP A 95 -10.48 -12.82 0.05
CA ASP A 95 -11.81 -13.44 0.05
C ASP A 95 -13.02 -12.48 0.15
N GLU A 96 -12.84 -11.17 -0.03
CA GLU A 96 -13.93 -10.20 -0.14
C GLU A 96 -13.93 -9.49 -1.50
N ASP A 97 -15.10 -8.96 -1.89
CA ASP A 97 -15.21 -8.11 -3.07
C ASP A 97 -14.44 -6.80 -2.87
N ALA A 98 -13.79 -6.34 -3.94
CA ALA A 98 -13.07 -5.08 -3.93
C ALA A 98 -14.04 -3.91 -3.72
N VAL A 99 -13.69 -3.01 -2.80
CA VAL A 99 -14.46 -1.79 -2.51
C VAL A 99 -13.73 -0.59 -3.08
N THR A 100 -14.43 0.22 -3.87
CA THR A 100 -13.95 1.52 -4.33
C THR A 100 -14.75 2.63 -3.67
N LEU A 101 -14.07 3.60 -3.06
CA LEU A 101 -14.68 4.78 -2.47
C LEU A 101 -14.23 6.03 -3.22
N HIS A 102 -15.16 6.92 -3.52
CA HIS A 102 -14.90 8.20 -4.17
C HIS A 102 -15.12 9.37 -3.21
N PHE A 103 -14.36 10.44 -3.42
CA PHE A 103 -14.38 11.63 -2.58
C PHE A 103 -14.35 12.88 -3.46
N ASP A 104 -15.11 13.90 -3.08
CA ASP A 104 -15.07 15.20 -3.73
C ASP A 104 -13.80 16.01 -3.37
N GLU A 105 -13.66 17.21 -3.93
CA GLU A 105 -12.49 18.06 -3.68
C GLU A 105 -12.37 18.55 -2.22
N SER A 106 -13.44 18.44 -1.42
CA SER A 106 -13.41 18.72 0.02
C SER A 106 -12.99 17.51 0.86
N GLY A 107 -12.83 16.34 0.23
CA GLY A 107 -12.56 15.08 0.89
C GLY A 107 -13.80 14.43 1.51
N ALA A 108 -15.00 14.86 1.13
CA ALA A 108 -16.24 14.22 1.56
C ALA A 108 -16.56 13.02 0.66
N PRO A 109 -17.04 11.90 1.21
CA PRO A 109 -17.44 10.75 0.40
C PRO A 109 -18.56 11.14 -0.55
N THR A 110 -18.33 10.93 -1.83
CA THR A 110 -19.39 10.96 -2.84
C THR A 110 -19.88 9.53 -3.01
N GLY A 111 -21.16 9.29 -2.75
CA GLY A 111 -21.76 7.97 -2.99
C GLY A 111 -21.54 7.52 -4.43
N ASP A 112 -21.62 6.21 -4.64
CA ASP A 112 -21.67 5.59 -5.97
C ASP A 112 -22.93 6.02 -6.73
#